data_AF-A0A218V843-F1
#
_entry.id   AF-A0A218V843-F1
#
_cell.length_a   1.000
_cell.length_b   1.000
_cell.length_c   1.000
_cell.angle_alpha   90.00
_cell.angle_beta   90.00
_cell.angle_gamma   90.00
#
_symmetry.space_group_name_H-M   'P 1'
#
loop_
_entity.id
_entity.type
_entity.pdbx_description
1 polymer ?
#
loop_
_entity_poly.entity_id
_entity_poly.type
_entity_poly.pdbx_seq_one_letter_code
_entity_poly.pdbx_strand_id
1 'polypeptide(L)'
;MDCVRVQDTELNDPMWPQYTNLGLLNSMDQQIQNGSSSTSPYNTEHAQNSVTAPSPYAQPSSTFDALSPSPAIPSNTDYPGPHSFDVSFQQSSTAKSATWTYSTELKKLYCQIAKTCPIQIKVMTPPPQGAVIRAMPVYKKAEHVTEVVKRCPNHELSREFNEGQIAPPSHLIRVEGNSHAQYVEDPITG
;
A
#
# COMPACT_ATOMS: atom_id res chain seq x y z
N MET A 1 15.79 26.19 -25.05
CA MET A 1 17.21 25.96 -24.76
C MET A 1 17.38 24.52 -24.32
N ASP A 2 18.10 23.79 -25.16
CA ASP A 2 18.33 22.35 -25.17
C ASP A 2 19.20 21.80 -24.03
N CYS A 3 19.05 20.50 -23.75
CA CYS A 3 20.13 19.51 -23.56
C CYS A 3 19.75 18.40 -22.56
N VAL A 4 19.33 17.25 -23.09
CA VAL A 4 19.42 15.94 -22.43
C VAL A 4 20.86 15.44 -22.56
N ARG A 5 21.45 14.90 -21.49
CA ARG A 5 22.72 14.15 -21.57
C ARG A 5 22.56 12.79 -20.88
N VAL A 6 22.60 11.75 -21.70
CA VAL A 6 22.66 10.33 -21.33
C VAL A 6 24.14 9.97 -21.17
N GLN A 7 24.47 9.16 -20.16
CA GLN A 7 25.78 8.51 -20.07
C GLN A 7 25.58 7.06 -19.62
N ASP A 8 25.78 6.15 -20.57
CA ASP A 8 25.96 4.71 -20.37
C ASP A 8 27.37 4.40 -19.88
N THR A 9 27.51 3.47 -18.93
CA THR A 9 28.74 2.63 -18.80
C THR A 9 28.46 1.35 -17.97
N GLU A 10 28.31 0.23 -18.68
CA GLU A 10 28.94 -1.11 -18.53
C GLU A 10 29.18 -1.79 -17.15
N LEU A 11 28.66 -3.03 -17.05
CA LEU A 11 29.25 -4.32 -16.58
C LEU A 11 29.88 -4.44 -15.16
N ASN A 12 29.37 -5.36 -14.32
CA ASN A 12 29.95 -6.70 -14.02
C ASN A 12 29.29 -7.35 -12.76
N ASP A 13 28.82 -8.60 -12.88
CA ASP A 13 28.45 -9.53 -11.79
C ASP A 13 29.36 -10.76 -11.95
N PRO A 14 29.90 -11.38 -10.88
CA PRO A 14 29.35 -12.72 -10.57
C PRO A 14 29.48 -13.18 -9.09
N MET A 15 28.65 -14.19 -8.77
CA MET A 15 28.90 -15.39 -7.93
C MET A 15 28.18 -15.52 -6.56
N TRP A 16 27.26 -16.50 -6.55
CA TRP A 16 26.81 -17.30 -5.40
C TRP A 16 27.92 -18.11 -4.72
N PRO A 17 27.62 -18.70 -3.53
CA PRO A 17 27.60 -20.16 -3.46
C PRO A 17 26.39 -20.77 -2.73
N GLN A 18 26.16 -22.04 -3.04
CA GLN A 18 25.10 -22.95 -2.58
C GLN A 18 25.55 -23.83 -1.37
N TYR A 19 24.54 -24.49 -0.77
CA TYR A 19 24.54 -25.68 0.12
C TYR A 19 24.94 -25.44 1.59
N THR A 20 24.19 -25.92 2.59
CA THR A 20 23.86 -27.34 2.85
C THR A 20 22.50 -27.57 3.56
N ASN A 21 21.98 -28.79 3.40
CA ASN A 21 20.73 -29.35 3.93
C ASN A 21 21.05 -30.49 4.95
N LEU A 22 20.01 -31.13 5.50
CA LEU A 22 19.95 -32.29 6.43
C LEU A 22 20.19 -31.96 7.92
N GLY A 23 19.34 -32.29 8.89
CA GLY A 23 18.24 -33.28 8.99
C GLY A 23 18.53 -34.26 10.14
N LEU A 24 17.59 -34.47 11.09
CA LEU A 24 17.47 -35.58 12.07
C LEU A 24 16.27 -35.26 13.00
N LEU A 25 15.08 -35.89 12.87
CA LEU A 25 14.60 -37.24 13.26
C LEU A 25 14.11 -37.39 14.72
N ASN A 26 12.78 -37.64 14.82
CA ASN A 26 11.98 -38.51 15.70
C ASN A 26 12.18 -38.55 17.24
N SER A 27 11.07 -38.57 18.02
CA SER A 27 10.44 -39.83 18.51
C SER A 27 9.35 -39.66 19.61
N MET A 28 8.25 -40.43 19.45
CA MET A 28 7.36 -41.16 20.42
C MET A 28 6.65 -40.42 21.58
N ASP A 29 5.31 -40.37 21.68
CA ASP A 29 4.26 -41.39 21.98
C ASP A 29 4.00 -41.62 23.50
N GLN A 30 2.76 -41.37 23.95
CA GLN A 30 2.09 -42.23 24.95
C GLN A 30 0.56 -41.99 25.06
N GLN A 31 -0.15 -43.11 24.91
CA GLN A 31 -1.54 -43.55 25.21
C GLN A 31 -2.34 -42.79 26.30
N ILE A 32 -3.70 -42.80 26.34
CA ILE A 32 -4.58 -43.92 26.80
C ILE A 32 -6.07 -43.72 26.37
N GLN A 33 -6.75 -44.86 26.20
CA GLN A 33 -8.15 -45.18 25.81
C GLN A 33 -9.29 -44.72 26.76
N ASN A 34 -10.50 -44.51 26.20
CA ASN A 34 -11.80 -45.16 26.52
C ASN A 34 -12.92 -44.37 25.78
N GLY A 35 -13.86 -44.87 24.97
CA GLY A 35 -14.61 -46.12 25.03
C GLY A 35 -15.98 -45.86 25.68
N SER A 36 -17.03 -45.47 24.92
CA SER A 36 -18.45 -45.76 25.19
C SER A 36 -19.41 -45.22 24.11
N SER A 37 -20.04 -46.17 23.44
CA SER A 37 -21.27 -46.07 22.64
C SER A 37 -22.50 -45.84 23.51
N SER A 38 -23.43 -44.97 23.09
CA SER A 38 -24.81 -44.96 23.60
C SER A 38 -25.80 -44.77 22.46
N THR A 39 -26.49 -45.87 22.14
CA THR A 39 -27.73 -45.90 21.36
C THR A 39 -28.90 -45.69 22.31
N SER A 40 -29.88 -44.87 21.94
CA SER A 40 -31.30 -45.21 22.14
C SER A 40 -32.27 -44.31 21.38
N PRO A 41 -33.48 -44.83 21.10
CA PRO A 41 -34.32 -44.47 19.96
C PRO A 41 -35.52 -43.61 20.37
N TYR A 42 -36.08 -42.82 19.47
CA TYR A 42 -37.52 -42.61 19.38
C TYR A 42 -37.87 -41.97 18.04
N ASN A 43 -38.68 -42.68 17.26
CA ASN A 43 -39.37 -42.18 16.08
C ASN A 43 -40.76 -41.73 16.53
N THR A 44 -41.14 -40.48 16.24
CA THR A 44 -42.54 -40.05 16.24
C THR A 44 -42.75 -39.07 15.09
N GLU A 45 -43.43 -39.54 14.05
CA GLU A 45 -44.05 -38.77 12.99
C GLU A 45 -45.17 -37.90 13.58
N HIS A 46 -45.10 -36.57 13.44
CA HIS A 46 -46.28 -35.70 13.55
C HIS A 46 -46.10 -34.39 12.74
N ALA A 47 -46.96 -34.29 11.72
CA ALA A 47 -47.67 -33.12 11.20
C ALA A 47 -47.02 -31.72 11.17
N GLN A 48 -47.14 -31.11 9.99
CA GLN A 48 -46.87 -29.72 9.63
C GLN A 48 -47.42 -28.70 10.63
N ASN A 49 -46.57 -27.77 11.09
CA ASN A 49 -47.00 -26.40 11.36
C ASN A 49 -45.82 -25.42 11.28
N SER A 50 -45.96 -24.43 10.41
CA SER A 50 -45.01 -23.37 10.12
C SER A 50 -45.00 -22.29 11.19
N VAL A 51 -43.99 -22.25 12.05
CA VAL A 51 -43.48 -21.03 12.71
C VAL A 51 -41.99 -21.23 12.99
N THR A 52 -41.12 -20.60 12.21
CA THR A 52 -39.67 -20.62 12.46
C THR A 52 -39.39 -19.72 13.67
N ALA A 53 -39.12 -20.33 14.83
CA ALA A 53 -38.60 -19.60 15.98
C ALA A 53 -37.22 -18.99 15.62
N PRO A 54 -36.91 -17.73 15.95
CA PRO A 54 -35.61 -17.17 15.68
C PRO A 54 -34.56 -17.94 16.49
N SER A 55 -33.58 -18.54 15.81
CA SER A 55 -32.47 -19.19 16.50
C SER A 55 -31.72 -18.18 17.37
N PRO A 56 -31.32 -18.53 18.60
CA PRO A 56 -30.52 -17.66 19.48
C PRO A 56 -29.08 -17.44 18.98
N TYR A 57 -28.75 -17.95 17.79
CA TYR A 57 -27.49 -17.77 17.06
C TYR A 57 -27.63 -16.91 15.80
N ALA A 58 -28.71 -16.13 15.66
CA ALA A 58 -28.80 -15.13 14.59
C ALA A 58 -27.62 -14.14 14.76
N GLN A 59 -26.59 -14.31 13.93
CA GLN A 59 -25.50 -13.37 13.79
C GLN A 59 -26.12 -12.00 13.46
N PRO A 60 -25.64 -10.89 14.05
CA PRO A 60 -26.07 -9.58 13.59
C PRO A 60 -25.71 -9.51 12.10
N SER A 61 -26.74 -9.37 11.26
CA SER A 61 -26.57 -9.05 9.85
C SER A 61 -25.72 -7.79 9.80
N SER A 62 -24.45 -7.96 9.42
CA SER A 62 -23.55 -6.84 9.18
C SER A 62 -24.21 -5.95 8.14
N THR A 63 -24.50 -4.70 8.50
CA THR A 63 -25.00 -3.68 7.57
C THR A 63 -23.99 -3.33 6.47
N PHE A 64 -22.79 -3.93 6.48
CA PHE A 64 -22.01 -4.14 5.27
C PHE A 64 -22.51 -5.41 4.58
N ASP A 65 -23.66 -5.28 3.92
CA ASP A 65 -23.87 -6.05 2.69
C ASP A 65 -22.62 -5.85 1.82
N ALA A 66 -22.05 -6.95 1.34
CA ALA A 66 -20.89 -6.98 0.47
C ALA A 66 -21.20 -6.28 -0.86
N LEU A 67 -21.17 -4.95 -0.87
CA LEU A 67 -21.45 -4.13 -2.04
C LEU A 67 -20.25 -4.23 -2.98
N SER A 68 -20.44 -4.98 -4.06
CA SER A 68 -19.55 -4.93 -5.21
C SER A 68 -19.74 -3.60 -5.96
N PRO A 69 -18.67 -3.04 -6.55
CA PRO A 69 -17.32 -3.59 -6.58
C PRO A 69 -16.53 -3.33 -5.29
N SER A 70 -15.69 -4.29 -4.91
CA SER A 70 -14.71 -4.08 -3.84
C SER A 70 -13.76 -2.92 -4.17
N PRO A 71 -13.26 -2.19 -3.16
CA PRO A 71 -12.30 -1.11 -3.39
C PRO A 71 -11.08 -1.60 -4.19
N ALA A 72 -10.65 -0.80 -5.17
CA ALA A 72 -9.47 -1.11 -5.95
C ALA A 72 -8.20 -0.97 -5.09
N ILE A 73 -7.30 -1.96 -5.15
CA ILE A 73 -5.99 -1.89 -4.49
C ILE A 73 -4.95 -1.49 -5.53
N PRO A 74 -4.32 -0.31 -5.41
CA PRO A 74 -3.27 0.11 -6.33
C PRO A 74 -2.03 -0.79 -6.18
N SER A 75 -1.42 -1.14 -7.31
CA SER A 75 -0.17 -1.90 -7.32
C SER A 75 1.03 -1.00 -7.03
N ASN A 76 1.98 -1.52 -6.26
CA ASN A 76 3.29 -0.92 -6.03
C ASN A 76 4.43 -1.68 -6.75
N THR A 77 4.08 -2.55 -7.70
CA THR A 77 5.07 -3.29 -8.49
C THR A 77 5.77 -2.32 -9.46
N ASP A 78 7.09 -2.20 -9.34
CA ASP A 78 7.88 -1.35 -10.23
C ASP A 78 7.72 -1.81 -11.69
N TYR A 79 7.47 -0.87 -12.60
CA TYR A 79 7.31 -1.13 -14.03
C TYR A 79 8.03 -0.05 -14.86
N PRO A 80 9.23 -0.32 -15.38
CA PRO A 80 9.98 0.65 -16.18
C PRO A 80 9.28 1.02 -17.49
N GLY A 81 8.50 0.10 -18.06
CA GLY A 81 7.81 0.30 -19.32
C GLY A 81 8.75 0.63 -20.50
N PRO A 82 8.21 1.13 -21.62
CA PRO A 82 8.98 1.34 -22.86
C PRO A 82 9.97 2.53 -22.80
N HIS A 83 9.79 3.44 -21.84
CA HIS A 83 10.67 4.62 -21.67
C HIS A 83 11.71 4.43 -20.56
N SER A 84 11.77 3.24 -19.94
CA SER A 84 12.60 2.95 -18.77
C SER A 84 12.40 3.99 -17.66
N PHE A 85 11.13 4.24 -17.33
CA PHE A 85 10.72 5.14 -16.26
C PHE A 85 11.24 4.63 -14.93
N ASP A 86 11.98 5.50 -14.23
CA ASP A 86 12.55 5.22 -12.92
C ASP A 86 12.54 6.49 -12.06
N VAL A 87 12.61 6.30 -10.75
CA VAL A 87 12.59 7.37 -9.75
C VAL A 87 13.89 7.35 -8.98
N SER A 88 14.60 8.47 -8.99
CA SER A 88 15.85 8.65 -8.25
C SER A 88 15.80 9.86 -7.32
N PHE A 89 16.68 9.85 -6.32
CA PHE A 89 16.83 10.94 -5.37
C PHE A 89 18.27 11.43 -5.44
N GLN A 90 18.47 12.74 -5.44
CA GLN A 90 19.81 13.31 -5.38
C GLN A 90 20.46 12.94 -4.04
N GLN A 91 21.79 12.80 -4.03
CA GLN A 91 22.52 12.56 -2.80
C GLN A 91 22.40 13.80 -1.90
N SER A 92 21.73 13.62 -0.78
CA SER A 92 21.53 14.64 0.25
C SER A 92 22.52 14.48 1.41
N SER A 93 22.73 15.56 2.15
CA SER A 93 23.46 15.52 3.42
C SER A 93 22.78 14.58 4.44
N THR A 94 23.58 13.91 5.27
CA THR A 94 23.13 13.12 6.43
C THR A 94 23.21 13.90 7.74
N ALA A 95 23.47 15.22 7.67
CA ALA A 95 23.52 16.07 8.84
C ALA A 95 22.17 16.16 9.56
N LYS A 96 22.20 16.40 10.88
CA LYS A 96 20.98 16.57 11.70
C LYS A 96 20.05 17.69 11.20
N SER A 97 20.60 18.71 10.55
CA SER A 97 19.84 19.83 9.97
C SER A 97 19.26 19.54 8.59
N ALA A 98 19.54 18.38 7.98
CA ALA A 98 18.99 18.02 6.69
C ALA A 98 17.46 17.99 6.76
N THR A 99 16.83 18.68 5.82
CA THR A 99 15.36 18.72 5.72
C THR A 99 14.80 17.48 5.05
N TRP A 100 15.62 16.77 4.28
CA TRP A 100 15.31 15.47 3.70
C TRP A 100 16.57 14.64 3.50
N THR A 101 16.42 13.32 3.52
CA THR A 101 17.49 12.38 3.14
C THR A 101 16.93 11.07 2.60
N TYR A 102 17.63 10.44 1.66
CA TYR A 102 17.23 9.17 1.05
C TYR A 102 18.21 8.05 1.41
N SER A 103 17.68 6.91 1.86
CA SER A 103 18.44 5.68 2.07
C SER A 103 18.22 4.74 0.90
N THR A 104 19.28 4.49 0.12
CA THR A 104 19.27 3.50 -0.98
C THR A 104 19.06 2.09 -0.46
N GLU A 105 19.67 1.74 0.67
CA GLU A 105 19.56 0.42 1.30
C GLU A 105 18.11 0.10 1.69
N LEU A 106 17.40 1.06 2.27
CA LEU A 106 16.01 0.88 2.70
C LEU A 106 14.98 1.24 1.63
N LYS A 107 15.43 1.77 0.48
CA LYS A 107 14.59 2.39 -0.56
C LYS A 107 13.58 3.37 0.07
N LYS A 108 14.04 4.24 0.97
CA LYS A 108 13.18 5.07 1.83
C LYS A 108 13.64 6.54 1.91
N LEU A 109 12.69 7.44 1.65
CA LEU A 109 12.84 8.88 1.85
C LEU A 109 12.43 9.27 3.28
N TYR A 110 13.25 10.10 3.91
CA TYR A 110 12.99 10.77 5.18
C TYR A 110 12.88 12.26 4.91
N CYS A 111 11.83 12.91 5.42
CA CYS A 111 11.59 14.33 5.19
C CYS A 111 10.98 14.99 6.42
N GLN A 112 11.33 16.25 6.63
CA GLN A 112 10.65 17.13 7.59
C GLN A 112 9.32 17.60 7.01
N ILE A 113 8.35 17.84 7.90
CA ILE A 113 7.05 18.40 7.51
C ILE A 113 7.22 19.74 6.79
N ALA A 114 6.44 19.93 5.72
CA ALA A 114 6.39 21.17 4.94
C ALA A 114 7.77 21.65 4.44
N LYS A 115 8.71 20.73 4.21
CA LYS A 115 9.98 21.00 3.53
C LYS A 115 10.01 20.35 2.16
N THR A 116 10.51 21.08 1.18
CA THR A 116 10.66 20.63 -0.20
C THR A 116 11.57 19.42 -0.28
N CYS A 117 11.09 18.39 -0.99
CA CYS A 117 11.82 17.15 -1.24
C CYS A 117 11.94 16.94 -2.75
N PRO A 118 13.11 17.24 -3.36
CA PRO A 118 13.31 17.04 -4.79
C PRO A 118 13.30 15.54 -5.15
N ILE A 119 12.52 15.19 -6.17
CA ILE A 119 12.45 13.85 -6.74
C ILE A 119 12.84 13.96 -8.22
N GLN A 120 13.72 13.08 -8.69
CA GLN A 120 14.14 13.03 -10.08
C GLN A 120 13.45 11.88 -10.79
N ILE A 121 12.94 12.17 -11.98
CA ILE A 121 12.41 11.16 -12.89
C ILE A 121 13.50 10.87 -13.92
N LYS A 122 13.86 9.59 -14.06
CA LYS A 122 14.81 9.12 -15.05
C LYS A 122 14.04 8.36 -16.13
N VAL A 123 14.36 8.67 -17.38
CA VAL A 123 13.84 7.99 -18.57
C VAL A 123 14.98 7.81 -19.56
N MET A 124 14.96 6.73 -20.34
CA MET A 124 15.93 6.54 -21.43
C MET A 124 15.51 7.29 -22.69
N THR A 125 14.21 7.40 -22.96
CA THR A 125 13.66 8.13 -24.10
C THR A 125 12.59 9.13 -23.63
N PRO A 126 12.48 10.31 -24.26
CA PRO A 126 11.45 11.28 -23.90
C PRO A 126 10.03 10.68 -24.01
N PRO A 127 9.15 10.91 -23.02
CA PRO A 127 7.77 10.45 -23.11
C PRO A 127 6.99 11.22 -24.19
N PRO A 128 5.87 10.68 -24.69
CA PRO A 128 5.01 11.35 -25.66
C PRO A 128 4.51 12.72 -25.16
N GLN A 129 4.21 13.62 -26.10
CA GLN A 129 3.61 14.91 -25.75
C GLN A 129 2.26 14.71 -25.06
N GLY A 130 2.03 15.47 -23.98
CA GLY A 130 0.82 15.35 -23.17
C GLY A 130 0.89 14.27 -22.08
N ALA A 131 2.02 13.56 -21.95
CA ALA A 131 2.24 12.68 -20.80
C ALA A 131 2.16 13.45 -19.48
N VAL A 132 1.57 12.82 -18.47
CA VAL A 132 1.41 13.38 -17.11
C VAL A 132 2.01 12.44 -16.08
N ILE A 133 2.53 13.03 -14.99
CA ILE A 133 3.04 12.29 -13.83
C ILE A 133 2.01 12.38 -12.72
N ARG A 134 1.74 11.25 -12.05
CA ARG A 134 0.83 11.17 -10.91
C ARG A 134 1.58 10.67 -9.68
N ALA A 135 1.22 11.19 -8.51
CA ALA A 135 1.72 10.73 -7.21
C ALA A 135 0.52 10.51 -6.28
N MET A 136 0.45 9.33 -5.66
CA MET A 136 -0.65 8.95 -4.78
C MET A 136 -0.09 8.27 -3.53
N PRO A 137 -0.41 8.77 -2.32
CA PRO A 137 -0.01 8.11 -1.09
C PRO A 137 -0.93 6.91 -0.80
N VAL A 138 -0.34 5.80 -0.37
CA VAL A 138 -1.07 4.59 0.06
C VAL A 138 -0.43 4.04 1.32
N TYR A 139 -1.24 3.44 2.20
CA TYR A 139 -0.70 2.74 3.36
C TYR A 139 0.07 1.49 2.94
N LYS A 140 1.17 1.21 3.65
CA LYS A 140 2.03 0.05 3.36
C LYS A 140 1.43 -1.28 3.82
N LYS A 141 0.74 -1.29 4.96
CA LYS A 141 0.16 -2.51 5.52
C LYS A 141 -1.12 -2.88 4.77
N ALA A 142 -1.27 -4.16 4.42
CA ALA A 142 -2.43 -4.65 3.67
C ALA A 142 -3.77 -4.34 4.37
N GLU A 143 -3.81 -4.43 5.70
CA GLU A 143 -5.02 -4.14 6.48
C GLU A 143 -5.48 -2.66 6.41
N HIS A 144 -4.60 -1.73 6.00
CA HIS A 144 -4.90 -0.31 5.86
C HIS A 144 -4.86 0.16 4.40
N VAL A 145 -4.52 -0.70 3.42
CA VAL A 145 -4.28 -0.24 2.03
C VAL A 145 -5.55 0.29 1.35
N THR A 146 -6.71 -0.13 1.82
CA THR A 146 -8.03 0.35 1.37
C THR A 146 -8.47 1.63 2.08
N GLU A 147 -7.75 2.08 3.11
CA GLU A 147 -8.00 3.36 3.78
C GLU A 147 -7.34 4.50 3.03
N VAL A 148 -8.06 5.62 2.90
CA VAL A 148 -7.53 6.81 2.24
C VAL A 148 -6.54 7.52 3.13
N VAL A 149 -5.36 7.83 2.60
CA VAL A 149 -4.37 8.64 3.29
C VAL A 149 -4.80 10.11 3.24
N LYS A 150 -5.28 10.64 4.37
CA LYS A 150 -5.67 12.05 4.53
C LYS A 150 -4.80 12.77 5.57
N ARG A 151 -4.74 14.10 5.51
CA ARG A 151 -4.13 14.90 6.60
C ARG A 151 -5.00 14.78 7.86
N CYS A 152 -4.39 14.87 9.03
CA CYS A 152 -5.19 14.85 10.26
C CYS A 152 -5.98 16.16 10.44
N PRO A 153 -7.11 16.14 11.18
CA PRO A 153 -8.01 17.30 11.29
C PRO A 153 -7.30 18.59 11.73
N ASN A 154 -6.36 18.49 12.67
CA ASN A 154 -5.62 19.65 13.19
C ASN A 154 -4.78 20.32 12.09
N HIS A 155 -4.15 19.55 11.20
CA HIS A 155 -3.32 20.08 10.13
C HIS A 155 -4.15 20.52 8.93
N GLU A 156 -5.26 19.85 8.65
CA GLU A 156 -6.20 20.24 7.60
C GLU A 156 -6.85 21.60 7.89
N LEU A 157 -7.21 21.87 9.15
CA LEU A 157 -7.81 23.14 9.57
C LEU A 157 -6.79 24.28 9.77
N SER A 158 -5.49 23.97 9.85
CA SER A 158 -4.45 24.96 10.10
C SER A 158 -4.22 25.90 8.91
N ARG A 159 -4.20 27.21 9.16
CA ARG A 159 -3.88 28.21 8.13
C ARG A 159 -2.40 28.24 7.76
N GLU A 160 -1.51 27.94 8.72
CA GLU A 160 -0.04 27.99 8.56
C GLU A 160 0.43 27.22 7.32
N PHE A 161 -0.19 26.08 7.05
CA PHE A 161 0.18 25.23 5.92
C PHE A 161 -0.71 25.42 4.70
N ASN A 162 -1.82 26.14 4.76
CA ASN A 162 -2.81 26.15 3.68
C ASN A 162 -2.89 27.50 2.94
N GLU A 163 -2.48 28.58 3.58
CA GLU A 163 -2.59 29.92 3.00
C GLU A 163 -1.73 30.06 1.73
N GLY A 164 -2.34 30.55 0.65
CA GLY A 164 -1.67 30.75 -0.65
C GLY A 164 -1.34 29.47 -1.43
N GLN A 165 -1.78 28.29 -0.98
CA GLN A 165 -1.52 27.02 -1.66
C GLN A 165 -2.58 26.72 -2.71
N ILE A 166 -2.14 26.22 -3.87
CA ILE A 166 -3.03 25.72 -4.95
C ILE A 166 -3.67 24.39 -4.53
N ALA A 167 -2.95 23.58 -3.74
CA ALA A 167 -3.40 22.28 -3.30
C ALA A 167 -4.56 22.39 -2.28
N PRO A 168 -5.60 21.55 -2.38
CA PRO A 168 -6.63 21.48 -1.35
C PRO A 168 -6.03 21.11 0.03
N PRO A 169 -6.57 21.67 1.13
CA PRO A 169 -6.10 21.37 2.49
C PRO A 169 -6.07 19.89 2.87
N SER A 170 -6.94 19.07 2.27
CA SER A 170 -7.05 17.63 2.52
C SER A 170 -5.88 16.82 1.95
N HIS A 171 -5.24 17.31 0.89
CA HIS A 171 -4.21 16.56 0.17
C HIS A 171 -2.88 16.56 0.94
N LEU A 172 -2.36 15.36 1.20
CA LEU A 172 -1.09 15.16 1.90
C LEU A 172 0.11 15.54 1.02
N ILE A 173 0.11 15.13 -0.25
CA ILE A 173 1.18 15.41 -1.21
C ILE A 173 0.87 16.72 -1.93
N ARG A 174 1.88 17.57 -2.10
CA ARG A 174 1.79 18.84 -2.81
C ARG A 174 2.95 19.02 -3.76
N VAL A 175 2.67 19.69 -4.88
CA VAL A 175 3.67 20.06 -5.88
C VAL A 175 4.04 21.52 -5.69
N GLU A 176 5.35 21.78 -5.64
CA GLU A 176 5.92 23.13 -5.58
C GLU A 176 6.50 23.53 -6.94
N GLY A 177 6.41 24.81 -7.30
CA GLY A 177 7.04 25.35 -8.51
C GLY A 177 6.35 25.00 -9.83
N ASN A 178 5.12 24.46 -9.81
CA ASN A 178 4.34 24.16 -11.02
C ASN A 178 2.91 24.69 -10.90
N SER A 179 2.58 25.73 -11.67
CA SER A 179 1.25 26.36 -11.72
C SER A 179 0.18 25.50 -12.40
N HIS A 180 0.58 24.45 -13.11
CA HIS A 180 -0.35 23.51 -13.76
C HIS A 180 -0.62 22.27 -12.91
N ALA A 181 -0.16 22.23 -11.65
CA ALA A 181 -0.46 21.11 -10.76
C ALA A 181 -1.97 20.97 -10.55
N GLN A 182 -2.47 19.76 -10.74
CA GLN A 182 -3.87 19.40 -10.54
C GLN A 182 -3.99 18.36 -9.42
N TYR A 183 -5.06 18.48 -8.65
CA TYR A 183 -5.37 17.63 -7.50
C TYR A 183 -6.74 17.00 -7.75
N VAL A 184 -6.81 15.67 -7.68
CA VAL A 184 -8.00 14.89 -8.04
C VAL A 184 -8.25 13.88 -6.92
N GLU A 185 -9.50 13.78 -6.50
CA GLU A 185 -9.99 12.75 -5.57
C GLU A 185 -10.69 11.66 -6.40
N ASP A 186 -10.43 10.39 -6.10
CA ASP A 186 -11.09 9.30 -6.82
C ASP A 186 -12.56 9.21 -6.36
N PRO A 187 -13.53 9.17 -7.28
CA PRO A 187 -14.95 9.19 -6.90
C PRO A 187 -15.42 7.90 -6.21
N ILE A 188 -14.66 6.82 -6.29
CA ILE A 188 -14.99 5.51 -5.72
C ILE A 188 -14.19 5.27 -4.45
N THR A 189 -12.87 5.48 -4.50
CA THR A 189 -11.98 5.16 -3.38
C THR A 189 -11.60 6.35 -2.51
N GLY A 190 -12.00 7.57 -2.88
CA GLY A 190 -11.60 8.82 -2.20
C GLY A 190 -10.16 9.23 -2.51
#